data_AF-A0A1I7TIJ6-F1
#
_entry.id   AF-A0A1I7TIJ6-F1
#
_cell.length_a   1.000
_cell.length_b   1.000
_cell.length_c   1.000
_cell.angle_alpha   90.00
_cell.angle_beta   90.00
_cell.angle_gamma   90.00
#
_symmetry.space_group_name_H-M   'P 1'
#
loop_
_entity.id
_entity.type
_entity.pdbx_description
1 polymer ?
#
loop_
_entity_poly.entity_id
_entity_poly.type
_entity_poly.pdbx_seq_one_letter_code
_entity_poly.pdbx_strand_id
1 'polypeptide(L)'
;MVNSIPKVSRISKKILYTFGLAVGLLSCAIMMLDLPGWRIYGLAVGIGITQAILLITSLSITADLINKNTESGAFVYGAMSFFDKLSNGIAYQLIELWTPAYDALKPHQASAIFYRRVMVFVPGTCLVLALLVLLSLLPSQIGERRRARTVRDDEQAILEDQDDLYPEIAD
;
A
#
# COMPACT_ATOMS: atom_id res chain seq x y z
N MET A 1 -28.54 -20.31 0.24
CA MET A 1 -27.89 -20.06 1.55
C MET A 1 -26.57 -19.29 1.35
N VAL A 2 -26.59 -18.16 0.65
CA VAL A 2 -25.40 -17.37 0.27
C VAL A 2 -25.72 -15.89 0.50
N ASN A 3 -25.56 -15.39 1.73
CA ASN A 3 -25.71 -13.94 1.98
C ASN A 3 -24.72 -13.36 3.01
N SER A 4 -23.70 -14.11 3.44
CA SER A 4 -22.71 -13.64 4.44
C SER A 4 -21.37 -13.19 3.84
N ILE A 5 -21.12 -13.42 2.56
CA ILE A 5 -19.82 -13.19 1.92
C ILE A 5 -19.38 -11.71 1.83
N PRO A 6 -20.25 -10.70 1.63
CA PRO A 6 -19.76 -9.33 1.39
C PRO A 6 -19.17 -8.68 2.65
N LYS A 7 -19.73 -8.95 3.84
CA LYS A 7 -19.21 -8.43 5.12
C LYS A 7 -17.84 -9.04 5.45
N VAL A 8 -17.67 -10.34 5.23
CA VAL A 8 -16.39 -11.05 5.46
C VAL A 8 -15.27 -10.44 4.62
N SER A 9 -15.54 -10.09 3.36
CA SER A 9 -14.52 -9.48 2.49
C SER A 9 -14.07 -8.09 2.95
N ARG A 10 -14.96 -7.26 3.50
CA ARG A 10 -14.60 -5.93 4.06
C ARG A 10 -13.82 -6.06 5.36
N ILE A 11 -14.25 -6.98 6.22
CA ILE A 11 -13.56 -7.31 7.46
C ILE A 11 -12.14 -7.81 7.14
N SER A 12 -12.00 -8.64 6.10
CA SER A 12 -10.70 -9.13 5.64
C SER A 12 -9.78 -8.01 5.16
N LYS A 13 -10.29 -7.01 4.41
CA LYS A 13 -9.50 -5.84 4.00
C LYS A 13 -9.01 -5.02 5.21
N LYS A 14 -9.88 -4.80 6.20
CA LYS A 14 -9.52 -4.08 7.44
C LYS A 14 -8.44 -4.84 8.22
N ILE A 15 -8.62 -6.15 8.39
CA ILE A 15 -7.66 -7.03 9.08
C ILE A 15 -6.32 -7.02 8.35
N LEU A 16 -6.33 -7.17 7.02
CA LEU A 16 -5.11 -7.19 6.22
C LEU A 16 -4.37 -5.85 6.27
N TYR A 17 -5.09 -4.73 6.25
CA TYR A 17 -4.50 -3.40 6.41
C TYR A 17 -3.90 -3.21 7.81
N THR A 18 -4.62 -3.58 8.88
CA THR A 18 -4.09 -3.54 10.25
C THR A 18 -2.89 -4.45 10.45
N PHE A 19 -2.90 -5.63 9.82
CA PHE A 19 -1.80 -6.58 9.88
C PHE A 19 -0.57 -6.02 9.16
N GLY A 20 -0.73 -5.45 7.97
CA GLY A 20 0.35 -4.76 7.25
C GLY A 20 0.94 -3.61 8.09
N LEU A 21 0.10 -2.79 8.73
CA LEU A 21 0.56 -1.73 9.64
C LEU A 21 1.36 -2.29 10.83
N ALA A 22 0.87 -3.36 11.46
CA ALA A 22 1.54 -3.97 12.61
C ALA A 22 2.92 -4.55 12.24
N VAL A 23 2.99 -5.28 11.12
CA VAL A 23 4.25 -5.84 10.60
C VAL A 23 5.21 -4.73 10.17
N GLY A 24 4.70 -3.64 9.58
CA GLY A 24 5.48 -2.46 9.23
C GLY A 24 6.09 -1.77 10.45
N LEU A 25 5.28 -1.50 11.47
CA LEU A 25 5.74 -0.88 12.72
C LEU A 25 6.76 -1.77 13.43
N LEU A 26 6.53 -3.08 13.45
CA LEU A 26 7.49 -4.05 13.97
C LEU A 26 8.82 -4.01 13.19
N SER A 27 8.75 -3.93 11.85
CA SER A 27 9.94 -3.84 11.00
C SER A 27 10.73 -2.55 11.26
N CYS A 28 10.05 -1.41 11.41
CA CYS A 28 10.68 -0.15 11.81
C CYS A 28 11.30 -0.21 13.21
N ALA A 29 10.64 -0.86 14.17
CA ALA A 29 11.15 -1.04 15.53
C ALA A 29 12.39 -1.96 15.55
N ILE A 30 12.37 -3.05 14.78
CA ILE A 30 13.51 -3.94 14.60
C ILE A 30 14.70 -3.17 14.00
N MET A 31 14.46 -2.29 13.04
CA MET A 31 15.50 -1.46 12.42
C MET A 31 16.16 -0.45 13.38
N MET A 32 15.50 -0.08 14.49
CA MET A 32 16.12 0.70 15.58
C MET A 32 17.12 -0.10 16.41
N LEU A 33 17.07 -1.43 16.40
CA LEU A 33 18.04 -2.29 17.09
C LEU A 33 19.26 -2.52 16.21
N ASP A 34 20.47 -2.50 16.78
CA ASP A 34 21.70 -2.85 16.05
C ASP A 34 21.64 -4.31 15.59
N LEU A 35 21.33 -4.50 14.31
CA LEU A 35 21.19 -5.80 13.68
C LEU A 35 22.47 -6.16 12.91
N PRO A 36 22.92 -7.42 12.99
CA PRO A 36 23.98 -7.92 12.11
C PRO A 36 23.52 -7.93 10.65
N GLY A 37 24.44 -7.69 9.71
CA GLY A 37 24.14 -7.43 8.29
C GLY A 37 23.27 -8.48 7.58
N TRP A 38 23.36 -9.76 7.98
CA TRP A 38 22.54 -10.84 7.40
C TRP A 38 21.04 -10.69 7.70
N ARG A 39 20.66 -10.07 8.83
CA ARG A 39 19.24 -9.85 9.19
C ARG A 39 18.59 -8.74 8.37
N ILE A 40 19.39 -7.86 7.75
CA ILE A 40 18.88 -6.77 6.91
C ILE A 40 18.18 -7.34 5.66
N TYR A 41 18.66 -8.44 5.10
CA TYR A 41 18.00 -9.11 3.97
C TYR A 41 16.62 -9.64 4.35
N GLY A 42 16.49 -10.27 5.53
CA GLY A 42 15.19 -10.72 6.04
C GLY A 42 14.25 -9.54 6.30
N LEU A 43 14.78 -8.44 6.83
CA LEU A 43 14.01 -7.22 7.06
C LEU A 43 13.52 -6.60 5.74
N ALA A 44 14.34 -6.59 4.69
CA ALA A 44 13.96 -6.06 3.38
C ALA A 44 12.77 -6.83 2.78
N VAL A 45 12.75 -8.16 2.92
CA VAL A 45 11.60 -8.99 2.50
C VAL A 45 10.34 -8.62 3.30
N GLY A 46 10.46 -8.47 4.62
CA GLY A 46 9.33 -8.09 5.49
C GLY A 46 8.76 -6.70 5.16
N ILE A 47 9.63 -5.73 4.89
CA ILE A 47 9.23 -4.38 4.44
C ILE A 47 8.55 -4.46 3.07
N GLY A 48 9.08 -5.26 2.13
CA GLY A 48 8.48 -5.46 0.82
C GLY A 48 7.06 -6.06 0.90
N ILE A 49 6.87 -7.09 1.72
CA ILE A 49 5.55 -7.69 1.97
C ILE A 49 4.59 -6.64 2.55
N THR A 50 5.04 -5.88 3.54
CA THR A 50 4.25 -4.81 4.16
C THR A 50 3.82 -3.77 3.13
N GLN A 51 4.75 -3.28 2.31
CA GLN A 51 4.50 -2.28 1.28
C GLN A 51 3.47 -2.77 0.25
N ALA A 52 3.62 -4.01 -0.23
CA ALA A 52 2.68 -4.61 -1.17
C ALA A 52 1.27 -4.69 -0.59
N ILE A 53 1.13 -5.18 0.64
CA ILE A 53 -0.16 -5.31 1.33
C ILE A 53 -0.84 -3.94 1.48
N LEU A 54 -0.12 -2.93 1.98
CA LEU A 54 -0.66 -1.61 2.22
C LEU A 54 -1.08 -0.93 0.91
N LEU A 55 -0.28 -1.06 -0.15
CA LEU A 55 -0.56 -0.47 -1.46
C LEU A 55 -1.80 -1.10 -2.11
N ILE A 56 -1.83 -2.44 -2.23
CA ILE A 56 -2.95 -3.16 -2.85
C ILE A 56 -4.26 -2.91 -2.08
N THR A 57 -4.19 -2.90 -0.76
CA THR A 57 -5.37 -2.67 0.08
C THR A 57 -5.84 -1.21 0.00
N SER A 58 -4.91 -0.24 -0.06
CA SER A 58 -5.24 1.19 -0.24
C SER A 58 -5.91 1.46 -1.60
N LEU A 59 -5.39 0.87 -2.69
CA LEU A 59 -6.04 0.94 -4.00
C LEU A 59 -7.44 0.33 -3.97
N SER A 60 -7.60 -0.80 -3.30
CA SER A 60 -8.91 -1.46 -3.15
C SER A 60 -9.92 -0.60 -2.38
N ILE A 61 -9.48 0.15 -1.36
CA ILE A 61 -10.33 1.08 -0.61
C ILE A 61 -10.67 2.30 -1.48
N THR A 62 -9.69 2.83 -2.21
CA THR A 62 -9.84 3.96 -3.13
C THR A 62 -10.80 3.64 -4.27
N ALA A 63 -10.72 2.44 -4.85
CA ALA A 63 -11.67 1.94 -5.84
C ALA A 63 -13.10 1.90 -5.28
N ASP A 64 -13.27 1.37 -4.08
CA ASP A 64 -14.57 1.30 -3.41
C ASP A 64 -15.15 2.72 -3.14
N LEU A 65 -14.31 3.73 -2.92
CA LEU A 65 -14.69 5.14 -2.72
C LEU A 65 -15.07 5.84 -4.03
N ILE A 66 -14.31 5.61 -5.11
CA ILE A 66 -14.51 6.23 -6.43
C ILE A 66 -15.74 5.66 -7.15
N ASN A 67 -16.11 4.41 -6.90
CA ASN A 67 -17.17 3.65 -7.60
C ASN A 67 -18.56 4.33 -7.66
N LYS A 68 -18.79 5.45 -6.95
CA LYS A 68 -19.99 6.27 -7.09
C LYS A 68 -19.95 7.25 -8.29
N ASN A 69 -18.78 7.66 -8.76
CA ASN A 69 -18.57 8.60 -9.87
C ASN A 69 -17.42 8.08 -10.76
N THR A 70 -17.69 7.05 -11.56
CA THR A 70 -16.69 6.39 -12.42
C THR A 70 -16.11 7.31 -13.50
N GLU A 71 -16.84 8.35 -13.91
CA GLU A 71 -16.39 9.34 -14.91
C GLU A 71 -15.12 10.09 -14.51
N SER A 72 -14.91 10.35 -13.22
CA SER A 72 -13.73 11.06 -12.71
C SER A 72 -12.63 10.13 -12.16
N GLY A 73 -12.80 8.81 -12.25
CA GLY A 73 -11.89 7.85 -11.63
C GLY A 73 -10.47 7.88 -12.20
N ALA A 74 -10.34 8.06 -13.52
CA ALA A 74 -9.04 8.14 -14.19
C ALA A 74 -8.20 9.34 -13.70
N PHE A 75 -8.85 10.49 -13.44
CA PHE A 75 -8.18 11.65 -12.87
C PHE A 75 -7.69 11.37 -11.45
N VAL A 76 -8.47 10.67 -10.61
CA VAL A 76 -8.07 10.36 -9.23
C VAL A 76 -6.87 9.42 -9.18
N TYR A 77 -6.84 8.36 -9.98
CA TYR A 77 -5.68 7.47 -10.05
C TYR A 77 -4.45 8.16 -10.68
N GLY A 78 -4.67 9.06 -11.63
CA GLY A 78 -3.64 9.94 -12.18
C GLY A 78 -3.04 10.88 -11.13
N ALA A 79 -3.89 11.57 -10.37
CA ALA A 79 -3.49 12.44 -9.27
C ALA A 79 -2.76 11.66 -8.16
N MET A 80 -3.29 10.50 -7.76
CA MET A 80 -2.66 9.61 -6.77
C MET A 80 -1.23 9.26 -7.16
N SER A 81 -1.01 8.87 -8.42
CA SER A 81 0.32 8.52 -8.94
C SER A 81 1.24 9.74 -9.11
N PHE A 82 0.67 10.88 -9.51
CA PHE A 82 1.42 12.13 -9.62
C PHE A 82 1.94 12.58 -8.25
N PHE A 83 1.08 12.54 -7.22
CA PHE A 83 1.47 12.88 -5.85
C PHE A 83 2.49 11.89 -5.28
N ASP A 84 2.38 10.59 -5.57
CA ASP A 84 3.38 9.61 -5.14
C ASP A 84 4.77 9.93 -5.72
N LYS A 85 4.85 10.16 -7.03
CA LYS A 85 6.11 10.54 -7.71
C LYS A 85 6.66 11.88 -7.21
N LEU A 86 5.80 12.89 -7.10
CA LEU A 86 6.20 14.22 -6.63
C LEU A 86 6.69 14.18 -5.18
N SER A 87 5.96 13.50 -4.30
CA SER A 87 6.32 13.36 -2.89
C SER A 87 7.64 12.62 -2.72
N ASN A 88 7.84 11.51 -3.45
CA ASN A 88 9.11 10.78 -3.41
C ASN A 88 10.27 11.66 -3.92
N GLY A 89 10.09 12.41 -5.01
CA GLY A 89 11.10 13.34 -5.53
C GLY A 89 11.47 14.45 -4.55
N ILE A 90 10.48 15.11 -3.94
CA ILE A 90 10.70 16.15 -2.92
C ILE A 90 11.39 15.57 -1.69
N ALA A 91 10.98 14.39 -1.24
CA ALA A 91 11.59 13.73 -0.09
C ALA A 91 13.08 13.44 -0.33
N TYR A 92 13.45 12.90 -1.50
CA TYR A 92 14.85 12.68 -1.84
C TYR A 92 15.64 13.99 -1.87
N GLN A 93 15.11 15.04 -2.49
CA GLN A 93 15.79 16.34 -2.57
C GLN A 93 16.03 16.95 -1.18
N LEU A 94 15.06 16.80 -0.27
CA LEU A 94 15.22 17.23 1.12
C LEU A 94 16.26 16.38 1.86
N ILE A 95 16.22 15.06 1.73
CA ILE A 95 17.20 14.18 2.39
C ILE A 95 18.62 14.55 1.96
N GLU A 96 18.83 14.78 0.66
CA GLU A 96 20.13 15.17 0.12
C GLU A 96 20.58 16.55 0.61
N LEU A 97 19.68 17.54 0.62
CA LEU A 97 19.98 18.89 1.09
C LEU A 97 20.37 18.94 2.58
N TRP A 98 19.72 18.10 3.39
CA TRP A 98 19.96 18.02 4.84
C TRP A 98 21.09 17.06 5.20
N THR A 99 21.63 16.32 4.24
CA THR A 99 22.79 15.47 4.45
C THR A 99 24.02 16.37 4.66
N PRO A 100 24.73 16.27 5.80
CA PRO A 100 25.88 17.11 6.06
C PRO A 100 26.98 16.87 5.03
N ALA A 101 27.66 17.95 4.62
CA ALA A 101 28.73 17.91 3.62
C ALA A 101 29.74 16.80 3.94
N TYR A 102 30.13 16.07 2.88
CA TYR A 102 31.03 14.93 2.93
C TYR A 102 32.45 15.40 3.26
N ASP A 103 32.76 15.61 4.55
CA ASP A 103 34.12 15.84 5.01
C ASP A 103 34.87 14.49 5.02
N ALA A 104 35.83 14.33 4.10
CA ALA A 104 36.68 13.13 4.01
C ALA A 104 37.52 12.85 5.27
N LEU A 105 37.52 13.74 6.27
CA LEU A 105 38.29 13.65 7.52
C LEU A 105 37.47 13.26 8.76
N LYS A 106 36.13 13.18 8.73
CA LYS A 106 35.31 12.85 9.91
C LYS A 106 34.77 11.41 9.87
N PRO A 107 34.61 10.74 11.02
CA PRO A 107 34.24 9.33 11.05
C PRO A 107 32.86 9.11 10.44
N HIS A 108 32.80 8.19 9.48
CA HIS A 108 31.65 7.67 8.73
C HIS A 108 30.42 7.24 9.57
N GLN A 109 30.49 7.27 10.89
CA GLN A 109 29.40 6.83 11.78
C GLN A 109 28.30 7.89 11.97
N ALA A 110 28.61 9.18 11.98
CA ALA A 110 27.60 10.22 12.24
C ALA A 110 26.57 10.31 11.09
N SER A 111 27.03 10.19 9.85
CA SER A 111 26.18 10.17 8.65
C SER A 111 25.36 8.88 8.53
N ALA A 112 25.93 7.72 8.89
CA ALA A 112 25.22 6.45 8.91
C ALA A 112 24.06 6.44 9.93
N ILE A 113 24.28 7.03 11.12
CA ILE A 113 23.23 7.17 12.16
C ILE A 113 22.13 8.12 11.68
N PHE A 114 22.49 9.23 11.03
CA PHE A 114 21.52 10.16 10.45
C PHE A 114 20.64 9.45 9.40
N TYR A 115 21.26 8.77 8.45
CA TYR A 115 20.54 8.07 7.38
C TYR A 115 19.64 6.95 7.92
N ARG A 116 20.14 6.17 8.89
CA ARG A 116 19.33 5.17 9.59
C ARG A 116 18.14 5.78 10.30
N ARG A 117 18.31 6.92 10.98
CA ARG A 117 17.19 7.64 11.61
C ARG A 117 16.16 8.08 10.58
N VAL A 118 16.58 8.71 9.49
CA VAL A 118 15.67 9.14 8.41
C VAL A 118 14.90 7.96 7.85
N MET A 119 15.57 6.86 7.52
CA MET A 119 14.92 5.64 7.00
C MET A 119 13.96 4.96 7.98
N VAL A 120 14.04 5.22 9.28
CA VAL A 120 13.08 4.69 10.26
C VAL A 120 11.95 5.69 10.52
N PHE A 121 12.27 6.95 10.76
CA PHE A 121 11.28 7.97 11.14
C PHE A 121 10.33 8.32 10.00
N VAL A 122 10.82 8.40 8.75
CA VAL A 122 9.97 8.72 7.60
C VAL A 122 8.89 7.64 7.39
N PRO A 123 9.20 6.36 7.14
CA PRO A 123 8.16 5.35 7.00
C PRO A 123 7.37 5.10 8.29
N GLY A 124 8.00 5.23 9.47
CA GLY A 124 7.31 5.12 10.75
C GLY A 124 6.20 6.15 10.92
N THR A 125 6.46 7.42 10.61
CA THR A 125 5.44 8.48 10.66
C THR A 125 4.34 8.27 9.62
N CYS A 126 4.69 7.84 8.40
CA CYS A 126 3.71 7.45 7.39
C CYS A 126 2.78 6.32 7.85
N LEU A 127 3.31 5.29 8.51
CA LEU A 127 2.53 4.19 9.08
C LEU A 127 1.57 4.66 10.19
N VAL A 128 2.03 5.58 11.05
CA VAL A 128 1.18 6.17 12.09
C VAL A 128 0.05 7.01 11.47
N LEU A 129 0.34 7.82 10.45
CA LEU A 129 -0.68 8.58 9.73
C LEU A 129 -1.67 7.64 9.03
N ALA A 130 -1.20 6.58 8.38
CA ALA A 130 -2.05 5.56 7.76
C ALA A 130 -2.96 4.86 8.78
N LEU A 131 -2.46 4.61 10.00
CA LEU A 131 -3.24 4.09 11.11
C LEU A 131 -4.33 5.09 11.56
N LEU A 132 -4.01 6.38 11.68
CA LEU A 132 -5.00 7.41 12.01
C LEU A 132 -6.09 7.56 10.94
N VAL A 133 -5.72 7.46 9.66
CA VAL A 133 -6.68 7.44 8.55
C VAL A 133 -7.58 6.20 8.64
N LEU A 134 -7.03 5.03 8.94
CA LEU A 134 -7.82 3.82 9.14
C LEU A 134 -8.78 3.94 10.33
N LEU A 135 -8.32 4.51 11.46
CA LEU A 135 -9.17 4.82 12.61
C LEU A 135 -10.29 5.80 12.26
N SER A 136 -10.03 6.75 11.37
CA SER A 136 -11.05 7.69 10.87
C SER A 136 -12.02 7.04 9.88
N LEU A 137 -11.58 6.03 9.12
CA LEU A 137 -12.44 5.25 8.22
C LEU A 137 -13.24 4.14 8.94
N LEU A 138 -12.83 3.71 10.14
CA LEU A 138 -13.56 2.74 10.96
C LEU A 138 -15.01 3.16 11.31
N PRO A 139 -15.27 4.42 11.74
CA PRO A 139 -16.63 4.92 11.98
C PRO A 139 -17.37 5.30 10.69
N SER A 140 -16.66 5.48 9.57
CA SER A 140 -17.28 5.75 8.27
C SER A 140 -18.03 4.52 7.77
N GLN A 141 -19.36 4.62 7.69
CA GLN A 141 -20.21 3.66 6.98
C GLN A 141 -19.96 3.83 5.47
N ILE A 142 -18.89 3.23 4.95
CA ILE A 142 -18.73 3.06 3.50
C ILE A 142 -19.92 2.24 2.98
N GLY A 143 -20.79 2.97 2.27
CA GLY A 143 -22.15 2.61 1.94
C GLY A 143 -22.32 1.25 1.27
N GLU A 144 -23.43 0.62 1.59
CA GLU A 144 -23.98 -0.49 0.83
C GLU A 144 -24.12 -0.15 -0.65
N ARG A 145 -23.40 -0.87 -1.51
CA ARG A 145 -23.94 -1.76 -2.57
C ARG A 145 -22.86 -1.98 -3.65
N ARG A 146 -22.82 -3.22 -4.18
CA ARG A 146 -22.35 -3.57 -5.53
C ARG A 146 -20.89 -3.99 -5.82
N ARG A 147 -20.13 -4.51 -4.85
CA ARG A 147 -18.90 -5.30 -5.16
C ARG A 147 -19.19 -6.63 -5.90
N ALA A 148 -20.46 -7.04 -5.99
CA ALA A 148 -20.89 -8.22 -6.73
C ALA A 148 -21.00 -8.01 -8.26
N ARG A 149 -20.76 -6.79 -8.80
CA ARG A 149 -20.75 -6.58 -10.26
C ARG A 149 -19.39 -6.81 -10.89
N THR A 150 -18.31 -6.24 -10.37
CA THR A 150 -17.00 -6.30 -11.02
C THR A 150 -16.46 -7.73 -11.19
N VAL A 151 -16.60 -8.60 -10.17
CA VAL A 151 -16.20 -10.02 -10.32
C VAL A 151 -17.04 -10.74 -11.38
N ARG A 152 -18.31 -10.34 -11.54
CA ARG A 152 -19.20 -10.91 -12.55
C ARG A 152 -18.91 -10.36 -13.94
N ASP A 153 -18.48 -9.10 -14.05
CA ASP A 153 -18.12 -8.47 -15.31
C ASP A 153 -16.78 -9.02 -15.83
N ASP A 154 -15.81 -9.29 -14.94
CA ASP A 154 -14.55 -9.96 -15.29
C ASP A 154 -14.77 -11.45 -15.65
N GLU A 155 -15.63 -12.16 -14.91
CA GLU A 155 -16.01 -13.55 -15.23
C GLU A 155 -16.81 -13.63 -16.54
N GLN A 156 -17.72 -12.70 -16.81
CA GLN A 156 -18.45 -12.63 -18.08
C GLN A 156 -17.55 -12.27 -19.27
N ALA A 157 -16.59 -11.35 -19.10
CA ALA A 157 -15.62 -11.02 -20.15
C ALA A 157 -14.69 -12.19 -20.50
N ILE A 158 -14.32 -13.00 -19.50
CA ILE A 158 -13.51 -14.21 -19.72
C ILE A 158 -14.34 -15.31 -20.41
N LEU A 159 -15.63 -15.44 -20.09
CA LEU A 159 -16.53 -16.40 -20.72
C LEU A 159 -16.86 -16.03 -22.17
N GLU A 160 -17.09 -14.75 -22.47
CA GLU A 160 -17.31 -14.26 -23.84
C GLU A 160 -16.04 -14.47 -24.71
N ASP A 161 -14.84 -14.21 -24.18
CA ASP A 161 -13.58 -14.46 -24.89
C ASP A 161 -13.31 -15.98 -25.10
N GLN A 162 -13.86 -16.83 -24.22
CA GLN A 162 -13.74 -18.29 -24.34
C GLN A 162 -14.71 -18.88 -25.38
N ASP A 163 -15.93 -18.35 -25.48
CA ASP A 163 -16.92 -18.77 -26.49
C ASP A 163 -16.53 -18.32 -27.91
N ASP A 164 -15.89 -17.15 -28.05
CA ASP A 164 -15.38 -16.66 -29.34
C ASP A 164 -14.17 -17.46 -29.84
N LEU A 165 -13.36 -18.02 -28.92
CA LEU A 165 -12.14 -18.77 -29.27
C LEU A 165 -12.41 -20.25 -29.61
N TYR A 166 -13.51 -20.80 -29.11
CA TYR A 166 -13.96 -22.16 -29.42
C TYR A 166 -15.44 -22.14 -29.80
N PRO A 167 -15.80 -21.72 -31.03
CA PRO A 167 -17.17 -21.82 -31.49
C PRO A 167 -17.56 -23.30 -31.44
N GLU A 168 -18.49 -23.61 -30.54
CA GLU A 168 -19.03 -24.94 -30.36
C GLU A 168 -19.51 -25.44 -31.72
N ILE A 169 -18.85 -26.47 -32.23
CA ILE A 169 -19.31 -27.24 -33.39
C ILE A 169 -20.51 -28.03 -32.89
N ALA A 170 -21.68 -27.38 -32.91
CA ALA A 170 -22.97 -28.03 -32.73
C ALA A 170 -23.66 -28.10 -34.09
N ASP A 171 -23.86 -29.33 -34.54
CA ASP A 171 -24.47 -29.77 -35.80
C ASP A 171 -25.86 -29.18 -36.10
#